data_AF-A0A2S8W522-F1
#
_entry.id   AF-A0A2S8W522-F1
#
_cell.length_a   1.000
_cell.length_b   1.000
_cell.length_c   1.000
_cell.angle_alpha   90.00
_cell.angle_beta   90.00
_cell.angle_gamma   90.00
#
_symmetry.space_group_name_H-M   'P 1'
#
loop_
_entity.id
_entity.type
_entity.pdbx_description
1 polymer ?
#
loop_
_entity_poly.entity_id
_entity_poly.type
_entity_poly.pdbx_seq_one_letter_code
_entity_poly.pdbx_strand_id
1 'polypeptide(L)'
;MKKTVEKILKAIIDATSITDMCDKSVFHWLQPVVDTIVFPEYYLFSSTHLKGNIISLLIVFGVLLIFGLIVEEMMKRIFRKNEEKYMWIHKVFEKVMVAFLLFYGIKTIIYFIALKHH
;
A
#
# COMPACT_ATOMS: atom_id res chain seq x y z
N MET A 1 19.72 -3.84 -20.37
CA MET A 1 18.64 -3.22 -19.55
C MET A 1 17.48 -4.17 -19.26
N LYS A 2 16.93 -4.93 -20.23
CA LYS A 2 15.82 -5.88 -20.01
C LYS A 2 16.05 -6.87 -18.84
N LYS A 3 17.22 -7.52 -18.81
CA LYS A 3 17.63 -8.45 -17.73
C LYS A 3 17.77 -7.80 -16.34
N THR A 4 18.05 -6.49 -16.27
CA THR A 4 18.18 -5.77 -15.00
C THR A 4 16.81 -5.45 -14.41
N VAL A 5 15.88 -5.02 -15.26
CA VAL A 5 14.49 -4.74 -14.87
C VAL A 5 13.80 -6.04 -14.43
N GLU A 6 13.98 -7.15 -15.15
CA GLU A 6 13.44 -8.46 -14.74
C GLU A 6 14.00 -8.92 -13.39
N LYS A 7 15.29 -8.71 -13.11
CA LYS A 7 15.88 -9.04 -11.80
C LYS A 7 15.31 -8.19 -10.66
N ILE A 8 15.10 -6.90 -10.88
CA ILE A 8 14.49 -6.01 -9.88
C ILE A 8 13.02 -6.38 -9.66
N LEU A 9 12.28 -6.65 -10.73
CA LEU A 9 10.88 -7.07 -10.66
C LEU A 9 10.75 -8.37 -9.87
N LYS A 10 11.62 -9.34 -10.14
CA LYS A 10 11.66 -10.62 -9.42
C LYS A 10 12.01 -10.43 -7.94
N ALA A 11 12.96 -9.57 -7.61
CA ALA A 11 13.29 -9.24 -6.22
C ALA A 11 12.13 -8.58 -5.47
N ILE A 12 11.29 -7.77 -6.14
CA ILE A 12 10.10 -7.16 -5.54
C ILE A 12 8.98 -8.18 -5.32
N ILE A 13 8.83 -9.14 -6.22
CA ILE A 13 7.80 -10.21 -6.12
C ILE A 13 8.18 -11.24 -5.06
N ASP A 14 9.46 -11.63 -5.01
CA ASP A 14 9.98 -12.64 -4.10
C ASP A 14 10.16 -12.08 -2.68
N ALA A 15 10.19 -10.75 -2.50
CA ALA A 15 10.23 -10.12 -1.18
C ALA A 15 8.89 -10.30 -0.45
N THR A 16 8.90 -11.02 0.66
CA THR A 16 7.71 -11.30 1.50
C THR A 16 7.72 -10.55 2.82
N SER A 17 8.80 -9.84 3.12
CA SER A 17 8.97 -9.02 4.31
C SER A 17 10.00 -7.91 4.08
N ILE A 18 9.86 -6.80 4.79
CA ILE A 18 10.83 -5.71 4.81
C ILE A 18 12.19 -6.17 5.34
N THR A 19 12.25 -7.24 6.15
CA THR A 19 13.53 -7.84 6.57
C THR A 19 14.37 -8.41 5.44
N ASP A 20 13.79 -8.70 4.26
CA ASP A 20 14.57 -9.07 3.07
C ASP A 20 15.16 -7.85 2.35
N MET A 21 14.68 -6.62 2.64
CA MET A 21 15.06 -5.38 1.96
C MET A 21 15.85 -4.38 2.82
N CYS A 22 15.70 -4.40 4.15
CA CYS A 22 16.34 -3.45 5.07
C CYS A 22 17.11 -4.16 6.19
N ASP A 23 18.34 -3.70 6.42
CA ASP A 23 19.30 -4.28 7.36
C ASP A 23 18.78 -4.28 8.81
N LYS A 24 19.08 -5.36 9.54
CA LYS A 24 18.37 -5.90 10.73
C LYS A 24 18.33 -5.03 12.00
N SER A 25 18.82 -3.79 11.99
CA SER A 25 19.17 -3.08 13.22
C SER A 25 18.12 -2.11 13.77
N VAL A 26 17.08 -1.72 13.02
CA VAL A 26 16.26 -0.54 13.41
C VAL A 26 14.80 -0.85 13.77
N PHE A 27 14.20 -1.99 13.37
CA PHE A 27 12.73 -2.06 13.35
C PHE A 27 12.03 -3.37 13.78
N HIS A 28 12.62 -4.22 14.62
CA HIS A 28 11.99 -5.49 15.05
C HIS A 28 10.58 -5.36 15.66
N TRP A 29 10.25 -4.25 16.34
CA TRP A 29 8.94 -4.07 16.97
C TRP A 29 7.87 -3.59 15.98
N LEU A 30 8.15 -2.62 15.09
CA LEU A 30 7.14 -2.18 14.12
C LEU A 30 7.10 -3.07 12.88
N GLN A 31 8.07 -3.96 12.70
CA GLN A 31 8.12 -4.91 11.60
C GLN A 31 6.77 -5.60 11.31
N PRO A 32 6.04 -6.21 12.27
CA PRO A 32 4.74 -6.82 11.99
C PRO A 32 3.69 -5.84 11.47
N VAL A 33 3.70 -4.60 11.95
CA VAL A 33 2.75 -3.56 11.51
C VAL A 33 3.11 -3.07 10.10
N VAL A 34 4.39 -2.79 9.86
CA VAL A 34 4.85 -2.29 8.56
C VAL A 34 4.76 -3.40 7.51
N ASP A 35 5.08 -4.65 7.84
CA ASP A 35 4.91 -5.78 6.93
C ASP A 35 3.44 -6.02 6.58
N THR A 36 2.50 -5.87 7.54
CA THR A 36 1.06 -5.98 7.24
C THR A 36 0.57 -4.88 6.29
N ILE A 37 1.16 -3.67 6.35
CA ILE A 37 0.83 -2.55 5.47
C ILE A 37 1.51 -2.69 4.10
N VAL A 38 2.77 -3.10 4.08
CA VAL A 38 3.54 -3.22 2.83
C VAL A 38 3.12 -4.47 2.07
N PHE A 39 2.76 -5.55 2.76
CA PHE A 39 2.45 -6.89 2.25
C PHE A 39 1.10 -7.44 2.75
N PRO A 40 -0.01 -6.68 2.60
CA PRO A 40 -1.31 -7.10 3.10
C PRO A 40 -1.80 -8.41 2.46
N GLU A 41 -1.40 -8.69 1.22
CA GLU A 41 -1.77 -9.94 0.55
C GLU A 41 -1.25 -11.20 1.26
N TYR A 42 -0.07 -11.13 1.88
CA TYR A 42 0.53 -12.25 2.60
C TYR A 42 0.01 -12.35 4.04
N TYR A 43 -0.13 -11.21 4.72
CA TYR A 43 -0.48 -11.17 6.14
C TYR A 43 -2.00 -11.16 6.42
N LEU A 44 -2.81 -10.56 5.54
CA LEU A 44 -4.27 -10.49 5.72
C LEU A 44 -5.02 -11.55 4.90
N PHE A 45 -4.48 -11.93 3.75
CA PHE A 45 -5.15 -12.86 2.82
C PHE A 45 -4.41 -14.19 2.63
N SER A 46 -3.27 -14.39 3.30
CA SER A 46 -2.44 -15.59 3.23
C SER A 46 -2.17 -16.06 1.79
N SER A 47 -2.10 -15.12 0.84
CA SER A 47 -1.97 -15.43 -0.57
C SER A 47 -0.50 -15.53 -0.94
N THR A 48 -0.12 -16.64 -1.55
CA THR A 48 1.24 -16.87 -2.10
C THR A 48 1.22 -16.97 -3.62
N HIS A 49 0.04 -16.84 -4.23
CA HIS A 49 -0.14 -16.92 -5.67
C HIS A 49 -0.32 -15.54 -6.27
N LEU A 50 0.34 -15.29 -7.40
CA LEU A 50 0.36 -13.97 -8.04
C LEU A 50 -1.05 -13.44 -8.41
N LYS A 51 -1.95 -14.32 -8.87
CA LYS A 51 -3.37 -13.96 -9.10
C LYS A 51 -4.10 -13.59 -7.82
N GLY A 52 -3.84 -14.31 -6.73
CA GLY A 52 -4.41 -14.02 -5.42
C GLY A 52 -3.89 -12.70 -4.85
N ASN A 53 -2.58 -12.43 -4.99
CA ASN A 53 -1.98 -11.16 -4.57
C ASN A 53 -2.62 -9.96 -5.28
N ILE A 54 -2.91 -10.07 -6.58
CA ILE A 54 -3.63 -9.02 -7.33
C ILE A 54 -5.03 -8.81 -6.75
N ILE A 55 -5.80 -9.87 -6.53
CA ILE A 55 -7.17 -9.78 -5.98
C ILE A 55 -7.14 -9.16 -4.57
N SER A 56 -6.24 -9.62 -3.71
CA SER A 56 -6.06 -9.10 -2.36
C SER A 56 -5.73 -7.60 -2.37
N LEU A 57 -4.83 -7.17 -3.25
CA LEU A 57 -4.50 -5.75 -3.38
C LEU A 57 -5.65 -4.91 -3.92
N LEU A 58 -6.44 -5.43 -4.86
CA LEU A 58 -7.63 -4.73 -5.35
C LEU A 58 -8.67 -4.56 -4.23
N ILE A 59 -8.82 -5.56 -3.36
CA ILE A 59 -9.68 -5.45 -2.17
C ILE A 59 -9.16 -4.37 -1.22
N VAL A 60 -7.87 -4.38 -0.90
CA VAL A 60 -7.23 -3.35 -0.03
C VAL A 60 -7.40 -1.96 -0.64
N PHE A 61 -7.21 -1.82 -1.94
CA PHE A 61 -7.41 -0.58 -2.66
C PHE A 61 -8.86 -0.08 -2.57
N GLY A 62 -9.83 -0.97 -2.75
CA GLY A 62 -11.25 -0.66 -2.59
C GLY A 62 -11.59 -0.20 -1.16
N VAL A 63 -11.09 -0.90 -0.14
CA VAL A 63 -11.27 -0.53 1.27
C VAL A 63 -10.68 0.85 1.55
N LEU A 64 -9.48 1.15 1.03
CA LEU A 64 -8.84 2.45 1.21
C LEU A 64 -9.65 3.59 0.58
N LEU A 65 -10.24 3.39 -0.60
CA LEU A 65 -11.12 4.39 -1.21
C LEU A 65 -12.35 4.67 -0.35
N ILE A 66 -13.03 3.63 0.12
CA ILE A 66 -14.22 3.78 0.97
C ILE A 66 -13.86 4.47 2.29
N PHE A 67 -12.79 4.01 2.94
CA PHE A 67 -12.28 4.62 4.18
C PHE A 67 -11.92 6.09 3.96
N GLY A 68 -11.27 6.41 2.84
CA GLY A 68 -10.91 7.76 2.43
C GLY A 68 -12.13 8.69 2.41
N LEU A 69 -13.20 8.26 1.73
CA LEU A 69 -14.46 9.01 1.63
C LEU A 69 -15.14 9.19 2.99
N ILE A 70 -15.18 8.15 3.82
CA ILE A 70 -15.77 8.21 5.16
C ILE A 70 -15.03 9.25 6.02
N VAL A 71 -13.69 9.19 6.05
CA VAL A 71 -12.88 10.12 6.84
C VAL A 71 -13.03 11.55 6.31
N GLU A 72 -13.10 11.75 5.00
CA GLU A 72 -13.34 13.07 4.42
C GLU A 72 -14.66 13.68 4.91
N GLU A 73 -15.75 12.91 4.87
CA GLU A 73 -17.05 13.35 5.39
C GLU A 73 -17.04 13.59 6.90
N MET A 74 -16.34 12.74 7.67
CA MET A 74 -16.16 12.95 9.11
C MET A 74 -15.41 14.24 9.40
N MET A 75 -14.33 14.54 8.67
CA MET A 75 -13.56 15.77 8.83
C MET A 75 -14.41 17.01 8.54
N LYS A 76 -15.18 17.00 7.44
CA LYS A 76 -16.12 18.09 7.11
C LYS A 76 -17.11 18.36 8.24
N ARG A 77 -17.64 17.31 8.86
CA ARG A 77 -18.58 17.44 10.00
C ARG A 77 -17.90 17.98 11.25
N ILE A 78 -16.72 17.46 11.60
CA ILE A 78 -16.01 17.83 12.83
C ILE A 78 -15.48 19.27 12.77
N PHE A 79 -14.90 19.66 11.64
CA PHE A 79 -14.23 20.95 11.48
C PHE A 79 -15.11 22.01 10.80
N ARG A 80 -16.43 21.79 10.72
CA ARG A 80 -17.40 22.70 10.05
C ARG A 80 -17.29 24.17 10.47
N LYS A 81 -16.87 24.46 11.70
CA LYS A 81 -16.74 25.83 12.24
C LYS A 81 -15.30 26.36 12.26
N ASN A 82 -14.31 25.56 11.85
CA ASN A 82 -12.90 25.92 11.96
C ASN A 82 -12.17 25.62 10.65
N GLU A 83 -12.34 26.52 9.69
CA GLU A 83 -11.97 26.34 8.29
C GLU A 83 -10.45 26.27 8.09
N GLU A 84 -9.66 27.08 8.80
CA GLU A 84 -8.19 27.03 8.74
C GLU A 84 -7.65 25.66 9.18
N LYS A 85 -8.19 25.13 10.29
CA LYS A 85 -7.80 23.82 10.80
C LYS A 85 -8.26 22.69 9.88
N TYR A 86 -9.46 22.80 9.31
CA TYR A 86 -9.95 21.86 8.30
C TYR A 86 -9.03 21.81 7.09
N MET A 87 -8.66 22.96 6.53
CA MET A 87 -7.80 23.05 5.34
C MET A 87 -6.44 22.41 5.55
N TRP A 88 -5.80 22.64 6.71
CA TRP A 88 -4.52 22.03 7.03
C TRP A 88 -4.62 20.50 7.15
N ILE A 89 -5.61 20.01 7.91
CA ILE A 89 -5.81 18.56 8.10
C ILE A 89 -6.19 17.89 6.79
N HIS A 90 -7.11 18.47 6.01
CA HIS A 90 -7.54 17.93 4.73
C HIS A 90 -6.37 17.82 3.74
N LYS A 91 -5.51 18.84 3.67
CA LYS A 91 -4.31 18.81 2.80
C LYS A 91 -3.30 17.75 3.21
N VAL A 92 -3.11 17.52 4.52
CA VAL A 92 -2.25 16.43 5.01
C VAL A 92 -2.88 15.07 4.69
N PHE A 93 -4.17 14.91 4.96
CA PHE A 93 -4.92 13.70 4.69
C PHE A 93 -4.91 13.34 3.19
N GLU A 94 -5.16 14.31 2.31
CA GLU A 94 -5.11 14.14 0.86
C GLU A 94 -3.75 13.59 0.42
N LYS A 95 -2.64 14.19 0.89
CA LYS A 95 -1.30 13.69 0.58
C LYS A 95 -1.07 12.25 1.05
N VAL A 96 -1.54 11.92 2.25
CA VAL A 96 -1.42 10.57 2.81
C VAL A 96 -2.23 9.57 1.98
N MET A 97 -3.48 9.90 1.65
CA MET A 97 -4.34 9.05 0.81
C MET A 97 -3.76 8.85 -0.58
N VAL A 98 -3.27 9.91 -1.22
CA VAL A 98 -2.61 9.83 -2.53
C VAL A 98 -1.37 8.94 -2.46
N ALA A 99 -0.54 9.05 -1.41
CA ALA A 99 0.62 8.19 -1.23
C ALA A 99 0.23 6.71 -1.13
N PHE A 100 -0.80 6.37 -0.35
CA PHE A 100 -1.30 5.00 -0.27
C PHE A 100 -1.87 4.50 -1.60
N LEU A 101 -2.67 5.31 -2.29
CA LEU A 101 -3.24 4.94 -3.60
C LEU A 101 -2.15 4.69 -4.64
N LEU A 102 -1.13 5.55 -4.70
CA LEU A 102 0.01 5.36 -5.59
C LEU A 102 0.81 4.12 -5.23
N PHE A 103 1.08 3.90 -3.94
CA PHE A 103 1.83 2.73 -3.47
C PHE A 103 1.14 1.42 -3.89
N TYR A 104 -0.14 1.24 -3.53
CA TYR A 104 -0.88 0.02 -3.87
C TYR A 104 -1.19 -0.07 -5.38
N GLY A 105 -1.41 1.06 -6.05
CA GLY A 105 -1.61 1.11 -7.50
C GLY A 105 -0.38 0.63 -8.27
N ILE A 106 0.80 1.19 -7.98
CA ILE A 106 2.07 0.77 -8.58
C ILE A 106 2.33 -0.72 -8.28
N LYS A 107 2.11 -1.16 -7.04
CA LYS A 107 2.31 -2.56 -6.65
C LYS A 107 1.40 -3.51 -7.44
N THR A 108 0.14 -3.13 -7.63
CA THR A 108 -0.82 -3.89 -8.44
C THR A 108 -0.38 -3.97 -9.91
N ILE A 109 0.10 -2.86 -10.49
CA ILE A 109 0.64 -2.82 -11.86
C ILE A 109 1.86 -3.75 -11.99
N ILE A 110 2.77 -3.74 -11.01
CA ILE A 110 3.94 -4.62 -10.97
C ILE A 110 3.50 -6.09 -11.01
N TYR A 111 2.53 -6.48 -10.19
CA TYR A 111 2.01 -7.84 -10.22
C TYR A 111 1.28 -8.17 -11.53
N PHE A 112 0.55 -7.23 -12.15
CA PHE A 112 -0.03 -7.47 -13.48
C PHE A 112 1.03 -7.70 -14.57
N ILE A 113 2.11 -6.92 -14.57
CA ILE A 113 3.24 -7.11 -15.48
C ILE A 113 3.87 -8.48 -15.26
N ALA A 114 4.08 -8.86 -14.00
CA ALA A 114 4.61 -10.17 -13.64
C ALA A 114 3.71 -11.33 -14.10
N LEU A 115 2.38 -11.17 -13.97
CA LEU A 115 1.41 -12.17 -14.42
C LEU A 115 1.47 -12.37 -15.94
N LYS A 116 1.71 -11.30 -16.70
CA LYS A 116 1.80 -11.35 -18.16
C LYS A 116 3.11 -11.98 -18.66
N HIS A 117 4.16 -11.96 -17.82
CA HIS A 117 5.47 -12.52 -18.15
C HIS A 117 5.65 -13.99 -17.74
N HIS A 118 4.71 -14.53 -16.96
CA HIS A 118 4.62 -15.95 -16.58
C HIS A 118 3.60 -16.68 -17.45
#